data_AF-A0A966WB39-F1
#
_entry.id   AF-A0A966WB39-F1
#
_cell.length_a   1.000
_cell.length_b   1.000
_cell.length_c   1.000
_cell.angle_alpha   90.00
_cell.angle_beta   90.00
_cell.angle_gamma   90.00
#
_symmetry.space_group_name_H-M   'P 1'
#
loop_
_entity.id
_entity.type
_entity.pdbx_description
1 polymer ?
#
loop_
_entity_poly.entity_id
_entity_poly.type
_entity_poly.pdbx_seq_one_letter_code
_entity_poly.pdbx_strand_id
1 'polypeptide(L)'
;MLFVTNNSFSTLAKQEAALAKIGIQAEGDVCTSAGAAALLLAPGERVLVAGGLGIVEAVEAAGAIVVARTDDAMSDTEFSALATKVDTVVAGYHNTFDYRGLTRAVAPILAGARLIGTNDDPTYPTPAGLIPGGGSILAAIAKAGGVRPIIAGKPFASMGQLVRKRLGIDDLSVAWMAGDRDSTDGAFARLVGAKFALMLSGVSESPDDRTVAPDGVFDNLAGLADFVLGA
;
A
#
# COMPACT_ATOMS: atom_id res chain seq x y z
N MET A 1 -5.74 -0.85 18.34
CA MET A 1 -5.25 -1.91 17.42
C MET A 1 -5.28 -1.32 16.03
N LEU A 2 -4.27 -1.50 15.18
CA LEU A 2 -4.33 -0.96 13.82
C LEU A 2 -4.47 -2.09 12.79
N PHE A 3 -5.22 -1.82 11.73
CA PHE A 3 -5.36 -2.68 10.57
C PHE A 3 -4.44 -2.19 9.45
N VAL A 4 -3.32 -2.87 9.24
CA VAL A 4 -2.26 -2.42 8.31
C VAL A 4 -2.33 -3.21 7.00
N THR A 5 -2.71 -2.55 5.91
CA THR A 5 -2.96 -3.18 4.60
C THR A 5 -2.16 -2.56 3.46
N ASN A 6 -1.69 -3.40 2.52
CA ASN A 6 -1.09 -2.95 1.27
C ASN A 6 -2.14 -2.53 0.21
N ASN A 7 -3.44 -2.60 0.51
CA ASN A 7 -4.48 -2.13 -0.40
C ASN A 7 -4.52 -0.59 -0.49
N SER A 8 -4.35 -0.05 -1.70
CA SER A 8 -4.46 1.38 -2.01
C SER A 8 -5.65 1.73 -2.92
N PHE A 9 -6.49 0.76 -3.30
CA PHE A 9 -7.53 0.98 -4.30
C PHE A 9 -8.74 1.70 -3.73
N SER A 10 -9.26 1.22 -2.60
CA SER A 10 -10.45 1.76 -1.94
C SER A 10 -10.09 2.88 -0.96
N THR A 11 -11.01 3.83 -0.78
CA THR A 11 -10.94 4.86 0.27
C THR A 11 -10.97 4.24 1.66
N LEU A 12 -10.49 4.99 2.67
CA LEU A 12 -10.49 4.54 4.07
C LEU A 12 -11.89 4.12 4.54
N ALA A 13 -12.90 4.95 4.28
CA ALA A 13 -14.28 4.66 4.65
C ALA A 13 -14.79 3.33 4.06
N LYS A 14 -14.34 2.96 2.85
CA LYS A 14 -14.71 1.67 2.23
C LYS A 14 -14.00 0.48 2.90
N GLN A 15 -12.76 0.66 3.35
CA GLN A 15 -12.04 -0.38 4.09
C GLN A 15 -12.66 -0.60 5.47
N GLU A 16 -12.97 0.49 6.18
CA GLU A 16 -13.65 0.46 7.48
C GLU A 16 -15.04 -0.17 7.36
N ALA A 17 -15.82 0.19 6.33
CA ALA A 17 -17.10 -0.44 6.06
C ALA A 17 -16.99 -1.93 5.73
N ALA A 18 -15.91 -2.38 5.09
CA ALA A 18 -15.68 -3.80 4.83
C ALA A 18 -15.41 -4.58 6.12
N LEU A 19 -14.62 -4.01 7.04
CA LEU A 19 -14.39 -4.57 8.38
C LEU A 19 -15.69 -4.57 9.21
N ALA A 20 -16.48 -3.50 9.15
CA ALA A 20 -17.75 -3.41 9.87
C ALA A 20 -18.74 -4.51 9.46
N LYS A 21 -18.75 -4.92 8.18
CA LYS A 21 -19.60 -6.01 7.67
C LYS A 21 -19.31 -7.37 8.32
N ILE A 22 -18.10 -7.57 8.84
CA ILE A 22 -17.71 -8.78 9.57
C ILE A 22 -17.67 -8.56 11.09
N GLY A 23 -18.28 -7.46 11.58
CA GLY A 23 -18.40 -7.16 13.00
C GLY A 23 -17.22 -6.41 13.61
N ILE A 24 -16.26 -5.93 12.81
CA ILE A 24 -15.06 -5.24 13.30
C ILE A 24 -15.25 -3.72 13.15
N GLN A 25 -15.35 -3.01 14.27
CA GLN A 25 -15.41 -1.53 14.30
C GLN A 25 -14.00 -0.96 14.24
N ALA A 26 -13.57 -0.53 13.05
CA ALA A 26 -12.19 -0.10 12.77
C ALA A 26 -12.06 1.36 12.33
N GLU A 27 -13.05 2.20 12.63
CA GLU A 27 -13.05 3.62 12.27
C GLU A 27 -11.84 4.32 12.90
N GLY A 28 -10.99 4.91 12.06
CA GLY A 28 -9.74 5.51 12.48
C GLY A 28 -8.62 4.53 12.81
N ASP A 29 -8.80 3.23 12.63
CA ASP A 29 -7.76 2.22 12.94
C ASP A 29 -7.09 1.63 11.68
N VAL A 30 -7.50 2.05 10.48
CA VAL A 30 -6.96 1.52 9.22
C VAL A 30 -5.74 2.33 8.74
N CYS A 31 -4.65 1.63 8.43
CA CYS A 31 -3.46 2.15 7.77
C CYS A 31 -3.30 1.51 6.39
N THR A 32 -3.36 2.31 5.33
CA THR A 32 -3.24 1.83 3.95
C THR A 32 -1.88 2.18 3.35
N SER A 33 -1.47 1.43 2.33
CA SER A 33 -0.30 1.77 1.52
C SER A 33 -0.45 3.11 0.78
N ALA A 34 -1.68 3.55 0.50
CA ALA A 34 -1.96 4.89 -0.01
C ALA A 34 -1.58 5.96 1.03
N GLY A 35 -2.00 5.80 2.29
CA GLY A 35 -1.61 6.68 3.39
C GLY A 35 -0.11 6.70 3.62
N ALA A 36 0.56 5.56 3.49
CA ALA A 36 2.02 5.47 3.59
C ALA A 36 2.71 6.22 2.44
N ALA A 37 2.20 6.10 1.20
CA ALA A 37 2.71 6.83 0.04
C ALA A 37 2.53 8.34 0.20
N ALA A 38 1.43 8.78 0.80
CA ALA A 38 1.15 10.19 1.05
C ALA A 38 2.17 10.85 2.00
N LEU A 39 2.79 10.10 2.92
CA LEU A 39 3.88 10.63 3.78
C LEU A 39 5.14 11.01 3.00
N LEU A 40 5.29 10.52 1.77
CA LEU A 40 6.42 10.84 0.90
C LEU A 40 6.19 12.10 0.06
N LEU A 41 4.99 12.69 0.12
CA LEU A 41 4.58 13.85 -0.66
C LEU A 41 4.72 15.14 0.15
N ALA A 42 5.00 16.25 -0.55
CA ALA A 42 4.98 17.58 0.02
C ALA A 42 3.65 18.30 -0.28
N PRO A 43 3.19 19.20 0.60
CA PRO A 43 2.07 20.09 0.29
C PRO A 43 2.31 20.88 -1.01
N GLY A 44 1.29 20.95 -1.88
CA GLY A 44 1.36 21.61 -3.18
C GLY A 44 2.03 20.79 -4.30
N GLU A 45 2.59 19.62 -3.99
CA GLU A 45 3.21 18.75 -4.99
C GLU A 45 2.15 18.23 -5.99
N ARG A 46 2.46 18.28 -7.29
CA ARG A 46 1.52 17.91 -8.36
C ARG A 46 1.66 16.43 -8.69
N VAL A 47 0.58 15.68 -8.44
CA VAL A 47 0.59 14.23 -8.48
C VAL A 47 -0.32 13.70 -9.57
N LEU A 48 0.23 12.89 -10.46
CA LEU A 48 -0.55 12.03 -11.35
C LEU A 48 -0.81 10.70 -10.64
N VAL A 49 -2.07 10.29 -10.56
CA VAL A 49 -2.45 9.02 -9.93
C VAL A 49 -2.67 7.94 -10.97
N ALA A 50 -1.87 6.88 -10.91
CA ALA A 50 -2.03 5.65 -11.66
C ALA A 50 -2.59 4.54 -10.74
N GLY A 51 -3.80 4.72 -10.23
CA GLY A 51 -4.39 3.83 -9.22
C GLY A 51 -5.78 4.23 -8.76
N GLY A 52 -6.30 3.53 -7.75
CA GLY A 52 -7.65 3.71 -7.24
C GLY A 52 -7.87 5.00 -6.42
N LEU A 53 -9.13 5.21 -6.02
CA LEU A 53 -9.57 6.40 -5.27
C LEU A 53 -8.94 6.53 -3.89
N GLY A 54 -8.50 5.43 -3.27
CA GLY A 54 -7.77 5.49 -2.01
C GLY A 54 -6.45 6.29 -2.11
N ILE A 55 -5.80 6.29 -3.28
CA ILE A 55 -4.61 7.10 -3.53
C ILE A 55 -4.98 8.57 -3.65
N VAL A 56 -6.06 8.90 -4.37
CA VAL A 56 -6.56 10.28 -4.53
C VAL A 56 -6.82 10.90 -3.16
N GLU A 57 -7.61 10.22 -2.33
CA GLU A 57 -7.93 10.65 -0.96
C GLU A 57 -6.66 10.90 -0.12
N ALA A 58 -5.69 9.98 -0.19
CA ALA A 58 -4.46 10.09 0.58
C ALA A 58 -3.56 11.25 0.11
N VAL A 59 -3.46 11.47 -1.21
CA VAL A 59 -2.69 12.58 -1.80
C VAL A 59 -3.29 13.92 -1.34
N GLU A 60 -4.61 14.07 -1.45
CA GLU A 60 -5.31 15.29 -1.04
C GLU A 60 -5.18 15.53 0.47
N ALA A 61 -5.26 14.47 1.29
CA ALA A 61 -5.08 14.56 2.74
C ALA A 61 -3.66 15.00 3.15
N ALA A 62 -2.64 14.74 2.32
CA ALA A 62 -1.28 15.25 2.53
C ALA A 62 -1.09 16.71 2.07
N GLY A 63 -2.13 17.35 1.51
CA GLY A 63 -2.07 18.69 0.94
C GLY A 63 -1.39 18.76 -0.42
N ALA A 64 -1.09 17.62 -1.04
CA ALA A 64 -0.65 17.54 -2.43
C ALA A 64 -1.85 17.67 -3.39
N ILE A 65 -1.58 17.94 -4.66
CA ILE A 65 -2.59 18.25 -5.68
C ILE A 65 -2.66 17.09 -6.65
N VAL A 66 -3.79 16.38 -6.67
CA VAL A 66 -4.07 15.41 -7.75
C VAL A 66 -4.37 16.19 -9.02
N VAL A 67 -3.48 16.13 -10.00
CA VAL A 67 -3.65 16.88 -11.26
C VAL A 67 -4.44 16.12 -12.31
N ALA A 68 -4.38 14.79 -12.26
CA ALA A 68 -5.17 13.88 -13.08
C ALA A 68 -5.00 12.45 -12.57
N ARG A 69 -5.85 11.56 -13.07
CA ARG A 69 -5.62 10.12 -13.08
C ARG A 69 -5.30 9.63 -14.48
N THR A 70 -4.61 8.50 -14.57
CA THR A 70 -4.27 7.89 -15.86
C THR A 70 -5.50 7.47 -16.67
N ASP A 71 -6.61 7.15 -15.99
CA ASP A 71 -7.89 6.72 -16.57
C ASP A 71 -8.93 7.85 -16.72
N ASP A 72 -8.56 9.10 -16.49
CA ASP A 72 -9.47 10.23 -16.72
C ASP A 72 -9.84 10.39 -18.20
N ALA A 73 -11.07 10.84 -18.44
CA ALA A 73 -11.59 11.15 -19.77
C ALA A 73 -11.01 12.47 -20.31
N MET A 74 -9.73 12.42 -20.67
CA MET A 74 -8.95 13.54 -21.23
C MET A 74 -8.49 13.18 -22.65
N SER A 75 -8.31 14.14 -23.55
CA SER A 75 -7.65 13.91 -24.85
C SER A 75 -6.13 13.74 -24.68
N ASP A 76 -5.48 13.12 -25.66
CA ASP A 76 -4.01 12.95 -25.59
C ASP A 76 -3.26 14.29 -25.72
N THR A 77 -3.87 15.27 -26.39
CA THR A 77 -3.32 16.64 -26.51
C THR A 77 -3.38 17.37 -25.17
N GLU A 78 -4.52 17.33 -24.48
CA GLU A 78 -4.66 17.91 -23.13
C GLU A 78 -3.68 17.25 -22.15
N PHE A 79 -3.56 15.91 -22.21
CA PHE A 79 -2.65 15.19 -21.31
C PHE A 79 -1.17 15.53 -21.58
N SER A 80 -0.77 15.64 -22.85
CA SER A 80 0.61 15.99 -23.21
C SER A 80 1.03 17.35 -22.62
N ALA A 81 0.13 18.33 -22.61
CA ALA A 81 0.38 19.64 -22.00
C ALA A 81 0.47 19.59 -20.46
N LEU A 82 -0.14 18.58 -19.83
CA LEU A 82 -0.07 18.34 -18.39
C LEU A 82 1.20 17.57 -17.99
N ALA A 83 1.68 16.64 -18.82
CA ALA A 83 2.72 15.69 -18.43
C ALA A 83 4.00 16.34 -17.89
N THR A 84 4.40 17.50 -18.44
CA THR A 84 5.60 18.26 -18.00
C THR A 84 5.37 19.08 -16.72
N LYS A 85 4.15 19.10 -16.20
CA LYS A 85 3.73 19.80 -14.97
C LYS A 85 3.44 18.83 -13.82
N VAL A 86 3.83 17.56 -13.95
CA VAL A 86 3.67 16.56 -12.90
C VAL A 86 5.00 16.42 -12.18
N ASP A 87 4.98 16.49 -10.86
CA ASP A 87 6.18 16.33 -10.02
C ASP A 87 6.37 14.86 -9.63
N THR A 88 5.27 14.14 -9.41
CA THR A 88 5.27 12.74 -8.96
C THR A 88 4.16 11.93 -9.60
N VAL A 89 4.48 10.69 -9.99
CA VAL A 89 3.49 9.66 -10.34
C VAL A 89 3.35 8.71 -9.16
N VAL A 90 2.14 8.56 -8.62
CA VAL A 90 1.83 7.56 -7.59
C VAL A 90 1.04 6.42 -8.23
N ALA A 91 1.60 5.21 -8.19
CA ALA A 91 1.03 4.03 -8.82
C ALA A 91 0.57 3.00 -7.79
N GLY A 92 -0.57 2.37 -8.07
CA GLY A 92 -1.09 1.26 -7.29
C GLY A 92 -2.14 0.48 -8.08
N TYR A 93 -2.67 -0.58 -7.47
CA TYR A 93 -3.67 -1.41 -8.13
C TYR A 93 -4.91 -0.59 -8.55
N HIS A 94 -5.36 -0.82 -9.78
CA HIS A 94 -6.65 -0.38 -10.34
C HIS A 94 -7.01 -1.27 -11.53
N ASN A 95 -8.29 -1.52 -11.74
CA ASN A 95 -8.79 -2.42 -12.79
C ASN A 95 -9.06 -1.72 -14.14
N THR A 96 -8.86 -0.41 -14.20
CA THR A 96 -8.96 0.42 -15.42
C THR A 96 -7.61 0.59 -16.12
N PHE A 97 -6.57 -0.12 -15.66
CA PHE A 97 -5.25 -0.09 -16.29
C PHE A 97 -5.32 -0.61 -17.74
N ASP A 98 -4.86 0.23 -18.66
CA ASP A 98 -4.72 -0.10 -20.07
C ASP A 98 -3.42 0.49 -20.65
N TYR A 99 -3.18 0.24 -21.93
CA TYR A 99 -1.97 0.75 -22.60
C TYR A 99 -1.92 2.28 -22.63
N ARG A 100 -3.08 2.96 -22.76
CA ARG A 100 -3.16 4.42 -22.80
C ARG A 100 -2.80 5.02 -21.43
N GLY A 101 -3.32 4.44 -20.35
CA GLY A 101 -2.99 4.77 -18.98
C GLY A 101 -1.52 4.54 -18.67
N LEU A 102 -0.93 3.45 -19.18
CA LEU A 102 0.52 3.22 -19.10
C LEU A 102 1.31 4.33 -19.81
N THR A 103 0.97 4.68 -21.04
CA THR A 103 1.61 5.79 -21.77
C THR A 103 1.52 7.10 -20.99
N ARG A 104 0.36 7.36 -20.39
CA ARG A 104 0.13 8.53 -19.53
C ARG A 104 1.00 8.53 -18.28
N ALA A 105 1.10 7.41 -17.58
CA ALA A 105 1.96 7.30 -16.40
C ALA A 105 3.45 7.51 -16.73
N VAL A 106 3.90 7.04 -17.90
CA VAL A 106 5.30 7.09 -18.32
C VAL A 106 5.73 8.49 -18.77
N ALA A 107 4.85 9.26 -19.41
CA ALA A 107 5.23 10.56 -19.98
C ALA A 107 5.80 11.57 -18.95
N PRO A 108 5.19 11.78 -17.77
CA PRO A 108 5.80 12.57 -16.68
C PRO A 108 7.16 12.05 -16.23
N ILE A 109 7.32 10.73 -16.14
CA ILE A 109 8.55 10.10 -15.64
C ILE A 109 9.71 10.40 -16.60
N LEU A 110 9.46 10.29 -17.91
CA LEU A 110 10.43 10.68 -18.94
C LEU A 110 10.73 12.20 -18.92
N ALA A 111 9.81 13.01 -18.40
CA ALA A 111 10.00 14.45 -18.17
C ALA A 111 10.65 14.79 -16.81
N GLY A 112 11.00 13.78 -15.99
CA GLY A 112 11.72 13.96 -14.72
C GLY A 112 10.89 13.78 -13.46
N ALA A 113 9.60 13.44 -13.56
CA ALA A 113 8.79 13.12 -12.39
C ALA A 113 9.30 11.84 -11.68
N ARG A 114 9.26 11.83 -10.35
CA ARG A 114 9.58 10.60 -9.59
C ARG A 114 8.41 9.63 -9.59
N LEU A 115 8.70 8.34 -9.38
CA LEU A 115 7.69 7.28 -9.32
C LEU A 115 7.61 6.72 -7.89
N ILE A 116 6.41 6.74 -7.30
CA ILE A 116 6.10 6.12 -6.02
C ILE A 116 5.12 4.95 -6.27
N GLY A 117 5.46 3.77 -5.80
CA GLY A 117 4.56 2.62 -5.73
C GLY A 117 3.94 2.51 -4.33
N THR A 118 2.63 2.32 -4.24
CA THR A 118 1.99 2.06 -2.94
C THR A 118 2.45 0.71 -2.38
N ASN A 119 2.62 -0.31 -3.22
CA ASN A 119 3.22 -1.59 -2.90
C ASN A 119 3.81 -2.21 -4.18
N ASP A 120 4.61 -3.26 -4.04
CA ASP A 120 5.21 -4.03 -5.12
C ASP A 120 4.65 -5.46 -5.21
N ASP A 121 3.50 -5.72 -4.59
CA ASP A 121 2.88 -7.05 -4.60
C ASP A 121 2.51 -7.46 -6.04
N PRO A 122 3.05 -8.59 -6.56
CA PRO A 122 2.87 -8.98 -7.96
C PRO A 122 1.45 -9.49 -8.23
N THR A 123 0.75 -9.96 -7.21
CA THR A 123 -0.60 -10.53 -7.33
C THR A 123 -1.52 -9.93 -6.29
N TYR A 124 -2.82 -9.98 -6.58
CA TYR A 124 -3.89 -9.55 -5.70
C TYR A 124 -4.90 -10.71 -5.56
N PRO A 125 -5.22 -11.16 -4.34
CA PRO A 125 -6.17 -12.24 -4.13
C PRO A 125 -7.62 -11.75 -4.30
N THR A 126 -8.44 -12.53 -5.01
CA THR A 126 -9.88 -12.31 -5.15
C THR A 126 -10.65 -13.61 -4.91
N PRO A 127 -11.98 -13.56 -4.68
CA PRO A 127 -12.79 -14.78 -4.61
C PRO A 127 -12.72 -15.67 -5.86
N ALA A 128 -12.36 -15.09 -7.02
CA ALA A 128 -12.22 -15.83 -8.28
C ALA A 128 -10.79 -16.35 -8.54
N GLY A 129 -9.85 -16.11 -7.61
CA GLY A 129 -8.45 -16.49 -7.73
C GLY A 129 -7.49 -15.29 -7.73
N LEU A 130 -6.22 -15.57 -8.00
CA LEU A 130 -5.15 -14.56 -8.07
C LEU A 130 -5.25 -13.77 -9.40
N ILE A 131 -5.18 -12.45 -9.30
CA ILE A 131 -5.07 -11.54 -10.45
C ILE A 131 -3.77 -10.73 -10.35
N PRO A 132 -3.32 -10.04 -11.42
CA PRO A 132 -2.19 -9.11 -11.32
C PRO A 132 -2.42 -8.02 -10.27
N GLY A 133 -1.40 -7.77 -9.45
CA GLY A 133 -1.43 -6.81 -8.34
C GLY A 133 -0.91 -5.42 -8.71
N GLY A 134 -0.77 -4.57 -7.70
CA GLY A 134 -0.21 -3.23 -7.85
C GLY A 134 1.24 -3.25 -8.33
N GLY A 135 2.02 -4.23 -7.89
CA GLY A 135 3.40 -4.46 -8.33
C GLY A 135 3.52 -4.77 -9.83
N SER A 136 2.55 -5.46 -10.44
CA SER A 136 2.56 -5.70 -11.89
C SER A 136 2.40 -4.41 -12.69
N ILE A 137 1.46 -3.54 -12.28
CA ILE A 137 1.25 -2.23 -12.89
C ILE A 137 2.49 -1.36 -12.70
N LEU A 138 3.00 -1.32 -11.47
CA LEU A 138 4.19 -0.56 -11.12
C LEU A 138 5.41 -1.00 -11.94
N ALA A 139 5.61 -2.30 -12.11
CA ALA A 139 6.71 -2.86 -12.89
C ALA A 139 6.63 -2.43 -14.36
N ALA A 140 5.43 -2.41 -14.96
CA ALA A 140 5.24 -1.94 -16.33
C ALA A 140 5.61 -0.45 -16.48
N ILE A 141 5.13 0.39 -15.56
CA ILE A 141 5.43 1.83 -15.54
C ILE A 141 6.94 2.07 -15.33
N ALA A 142 7.53 1.42 -14.32
CA ALA A 142 8.94 1.56 -13.99
C ALA A 142 9.85 1.11 -15.15
N LYS A 143 9.52 -0.02 -15.79
CA LYS A 143 10.28 -0.56 -16.92
C LYS A 143 10.25 0.37 -18.13
N ALA A 144 9.06 0.89 -18.47
CA ALA A 144 8.89 1.79 -19.61
C ALA A 144 9.47 3.20 -19.33
N GLY A 145 9.36 3.68 -18.09
CA GLY A 145 9.92 4.97 -17.66
C GLY A 145 11.43 4.93 -17.39
N GLY A 146 12.05 3.75 -17.29
CA GLY A 146 13.49 3.62 -17.05
C GLY A 146 13.94 4.05 -15.65
N VAL A 147 13.04 4.07 -14.67
CA VAL A 147 13.30 4.53 -13.30
C VAL A 147 13.08 3.43 -12.27
N ARG A 148 13.72 3.55 -11.11
CA ARG A 148 13.43 2.71 -9.95
C ARG A 148 12.35 3.39 -9.10
N PRO A 149 11.25 2.70 -8.77
CA PRO A 149 10.20 3.27 -7.93
C PRO A 149 10.64 3.33 -6.46
N ILE A 150 10.09 4.30 -5.73
CA ILE A 150 10.10 4.33 -4.26
C ILE A 150 8.86 3.57 -3.78
N ILE A 151 9.03 2.54 -2.95
CA ILE A 151 7.89 1.75 -2.43
C ILE A 151 7.51 2.22 -1.03
N ALA A 152 6.21 2.42 -0.79
CA ALA A 152 5.72 3.01 0.46
C ALA A 152 5.11 2.02 1.46
N GLY A 153 4.41 1.00 0.97
CA GLY A 153 3.68 0.02 1.79
C GLY A 153 4.59 -0.89 2.61
N LYS A 154 4.04 -1.95 3.21
CA LYS A 154 4.85 -2.97 3.88
C LYS A 154 5.75 -3.66 2.84
N PRO A 155 7.02 -3.99 3.17
CA PRO A 155 7.67 -3.84 4.47
C PRO A 155 8.52 -2.56 4.61
N PHE A 156 8.19 -1.46 3.92
CA PHE A 156 9.04 -0.27 3.83
C PHE A 156 8.82 0.75 4.97
N ALA A 157 9.79 1.64 5.14
CA ALA A 157 9.86 2.59 6.25
C ALA A 157 8.66 3.56 6.34
N SER A 158 8.08 3.97 5.20
CA SER A 158 6.95 4.89 5.18
C SER A 158 5.72 4.31 5.88
N MET A 159 5.43 3.01 5.69
CA MET A 159 4.37 2.35 6.44
C MET A 159 4.68 2.29 7.94
N GLY A 160 5.94 2.06 8.31
CA GLY A 160 6.36 2.07 9.72
C GLY A 160 6.19 3.44 10.37
N GLN A 161 6.49 4.52 9.64
CA GLN A 161 6.26 5.89 10.09
C GLN A 161 4.76 6.18 10.26
N LEU A 162 3.93 5.73 9.33
CA LEU A 162 2.48 5.86 9.43
C LEU A 162 1.95 5.16 10.69
N VAL A 163 2.36 3.90 10.91
CA VAL A 163 1.95 3.13 12.09
C VAL A 163 2.35 3.83 13.39
N ARG A 164 3.60 4.28 13.52
CA ARG A 164 4.06 5.02 14.71
C ARG A 164 3.25 6.30 14.94
N LYS A 165 3.03 7.09 13.88
CA LYS A 165 2.23 8.31 13.95
C LYS A 165 0.79 8.04 14.39
N ARG A 166 0.18 6.93 13.95
CA ARG A 166 -1.20 6.56 14.29
C ARG A 166 -1.32 6.00 15.71
N LEU A 167 -0.34 5.23 16.17
CA LEU A 167 -0.31 4.72 17.55
C LEU A 167 0.13 5.78 18.56
N GLY A 168 0.83 6.83 18.12
CA GLY A 168 1.45 7.81 19.03
C GLY A 168 2.61 7.24 19.84
N ILE A 169 3.24 6.16 19.36
CA ILE A 169 4.39 5.51 20.01
C ILE A 169 5.51 5.27 18.98
N ASP A 170 6.75 5.52 19.39
CA ASP A 170 7.91 5.32 18.54
C ASP A 170 8.52 3.91 18.67
N ASP A 171 8.54 3.40 19.90
CA ASP A 171 8.99 2.05 20.22
C ASP A 171 7.84 1.04 20.06
N LEU A 172 7.99 0.16 19.08
CA LEU A 172 7.02 -0.89 18.76
C LEU A 172 7.44 -2.27 19.30
N SER A 173 8.49 -2.36 20.13
CA SER A 173 9.00 -3.62 20.70
C SER A 173 8.00 -4.40 21.56
N VAL A 174 7.01 -3.71 22.12
CA VAL A 174 5.91 -4.32 22.88
C VAL A 174 4.70 -4.67 22.01
N ALA A 175 4.66 -4.20 20.77
CA ALA A 175 3.56 -4.45 19.85
C ALA A 175 3.73 -5.80 19.12
N TRP A 176 2.60 -6.39 18.74
CA TRP A 176 2.54 -7.57 17.88
C TRP A 176 2.05 -7.17 16.49
N MET A 177 2.80 -7.54 15.46
CA MET A 177 2.36 -7.55 14.08
C MET A 177 1.83 -8.94 13.76
N ALA A 178 0.52 -9.05 13.55
CA ALA A 178 -0.12 -10.28 13.11
C ALA A 178 -0.21 -10.29 11.58
N GLY A 179 0.26 -11.35 10.94
CA GLY A 179 0.22 -11.50 9.49
C GLY A 179 0.45 -12.93 9.03
N ASP A 180 0.08 -13.24 7.80
CA ASP A 180 0.14 -14.60 7.24
C ASP A 180 1.37 -14.83 6.37
N ARG A 181 2.03 -13.76 5.90
CA ARG A 181 3.21 -13.82 5.04
C ARG A 181 4.43 -13.24 5.74
N ASP A 182 5.46 -14.05 5.95
CA ASP A 182 6.70 -13.62 6.59
C ASP A 182 7.51 -12.66 5.70
N SER A 183 7.51 -12.86 4.38
CA SER A 183 8.21 -11.98 3.43
C SER A 183 7.69 -10.54 3.41
N THR A 184 6.44 -10.30 3.84
CA THR A 184 5.86 -8.96 3.98
C THR A 184 5.59 -8.56 5.43
N ASP A 185 4.79 -9.31 6.18
CA ASP A 185 4.39 -8.95 7.54
C ASP A 185 5.51 -9.22 8.55
N GLY A 186 6.22 -10.34 8.40
CA GLY A 186 7.40 -10.64 9.21
C GLY A 186 8.54 -9.66 8.95
N ALA A 187 8.84 -9.38 7.67
CA ALA A 187 9.81 -8.37 7.28
C ALA A 187 9.42 -6.98 7.82
N PHE A 188 8.13 -6.63 7.77
CA PHE A 188 7.63 -5.38 8.34
C PHE A 188 7.76 -5.34 9.87
N ALA A 189 7.38 -6.41 10.58
CA ALA A 189 7.53 -6.54 12.02
C ALA A 189 8.98 -6.31 12.44
N ARG A 190 9.91 -7.00 11.77
CA ARG A 190 11.36 -6.83 11.97
C ARG A 190 11.82 -5.40 11.69
N LEU A 191 11.37 -4.79 10.60
CA LEU A 191 11.74 -3.41 10.26
C LEU A 191 11.31 -2.44 11.36
N VAL A 192 10.08 -2.58 11.87
CA VAL A 192 9.54 -1.66 12.86
C VAL A 192 9.94 -1.98 14.30
N GLY A 193 10.56 -3.15 14.52
CA GLY A 193 10.98 -3.65 15.81
C GLY A 193 9.85 -4.32 16.61
N ALA A 194 8.73 -4.67 15.98
CA ALA A 194 7.61 -5.36 16.62
C ALA A 194 7.81 -6.88 16.64
N LYS A 195 7.10 -7.55 17.55
CA LYS A 195 7.01 -9.02 17.58
C LYS A 195 6.19 -9.51 16.39
N PHE A 196 6.58 -10.60 15.76
CA PHE A 196 5.85 -11.20 14.64
C PHE A 196 5.02 -12.41 15.08
N ALA A 197 3.70 -12.30 14.94
CA ALA A 197 2.76 -13.41 15.05
C ALA A 197 2.39 -13.93 13.66
N LEU A 198 2.89 -15.11 13.30
CA LEU A 198 2.53 -15.77 12.05
C LEU A 198 1.15 -16.44 12.19
N MET A 199 0.22 -16.07 11.32
CA MET A 199 -1.15 -16.56 11.30
C MET A 199 -1.30 -17.69 10.25
N LEU A 200 -1.75 -18.87 10.68
CA LEU A 200 -1.91 -20.04 9.79
C LEU A 200 -3.22 -20.04 9.00
N SER A 201 -4.11 -19.06 9.23
CA SER A 201 -5.39 -18.92 8.53
C SER A 201 -5.27 -18.34 7.11
N GLY A 202 -4.09 -17.87 6.70
CA GLY A 202 -3.86 -17.17 5.44
C GLY A 202 -2.92 -17.89 4.47
N VAL A 203 -2.23 -17.13 3.63
CA VAL A 203 -1.22 -17.64 2.68
C VAL A 203 0.10 -17.84 3.43
N SER A 204 0.26 -18.98 4.09
CA SER A 204 1.52 -19.34 4.75
C SER A 204 2.53 -19.88 3.74
N GLU A 205 3.72 -19.29 3.70
CA GLU A 205 4.87 -19.85 3.01
C GLU A 205 5.33 -21.15 3.72
N SER A 206 5.97 -22.05 2.97
CA SER A 206 6.54 -23.27 3.55
C SER A 206 7.48 -22.90 4.71
N PRO A 207 7.51 -23.66 5.82
CA PRO A 207 8.48 -23.43 6.90
C PRO A 207 9.92 -23.33 6.42
N ASP A 208 10.27 -24.04 5.34
CA ASP A 208 11.61 -24.07 4.75
C ASP A 208 11.97 -22.81 3.94
N ASP A 209 10.97 -22.04 3.51
CA ASP A 209 11.17 -20.84 2.66
C ASP A 209 11.16 -19.53 3.48
N ARG A 210 11.04 -19.63 4.81
CA ARG A 210 10.89 -18.46 5.68
C ARG A 210 12.10 -17.54 5.65
N THR A 211 11.82 -16.27 5.39
CA THR A 211 12.74 -15.14 5.44
C THR A 211 12.85 -14.52 6.84
N VAL A 212 11.79 -14.65 7.66
CA VAL A 212 11.74 -14.14 9.03
C VAL A 212 11.16 -15.19 9.98
N ALA A 213 11.87 -15.45 11.09
CA ALA A 213 11.38 -16.32 12.14
C ALA A 213 10.28 -15.62 12.96
N PRO A 214 9.10 -16.23 13.15
CA PRO A 214 8.06 -15.66 13.99
C PRO A 214 8.37 -15.79 15.48
N ASP A 215 7.98 -14.79 16.28
CA ASP A 215 8.00 -14.84 17.74
C ASP A 215 6.88 -15.72 18.30
N GLY A 216 5.81 -15.92 17.52
CA GLY A 216 4.74 -16.87 17.84
C GLY A 216 3.99 -17.30 16.58
N VAL A 217 3.48 -18.53 16.59
CA VAL A 217 2.66 -19.10 15.50
C VAL A 217 1.28 -19.41 16.06
N PHE A 218 0.25 -18.93 15.38
CA PHE A 218 -1.14 -19.01 15.86
C PHE A 218 -2.08 -19.44 14.74
N ASP A 219 -3.06 -20.29 15.06
CA ASP A 219 -4.04 -20.77 14.09
C ASP A 219 -4.95 -19.65 13.57
N ASN A 220 -5.27 -18.69 14.43
CA ASN A 220 -6.19 -17.59 14.14
C ASN A 220 -6.03 -16.44 15.16
N LEU A 221 -6.66 -15.30 14.86
CA LEU A 221 -6.54 -14.08 15.67
C LEU A 221 -7.06 -14.25 17.11
N ALA A 222 -8.00 -15.16 17.36
CA ALA A 222 -8.49 -15.42 18.71
C ALA A 222 -7.40 -16.06 19.57
N GLY A 223 -6.67 -17.05 19.05
CA GLY A 223 -5.54 -17.66 19.77
C GLY A 223 -4.41 -16.68 20.08
N LEU A 224 -4.13 -15.72 19.18
CA LEU A 224 -3.20 -14.63 19.47
C LEU A 224 -3.74 -13.71 20.57
N ALA A 225 -5.02 -13.35 20.51
CA ALA A 225 -5.65 -12.49 21.51
C ALA A 225 -5.61 -13.14 22.91
N ASP A 226 -5.97 -14.41 23.03
CA ASP A 226 -5.91 -15.16 24.29
C ASP A 226 -4.48 -15.16 24.87
N PHE A 227 -3.48 -15.44 24.02
CA PHE A 227 -2.07 -15.41 24.41
C PHE A 227 -1.59 -14.03 24.89
N VAL A 228 -1.94 -12.95 24.17
CA VAL A 228 -1.49 -11.60 24.51
C VAL A 228 -2.22 -11.04 25.73
N LEU A 229 -3.50 -11.38 25.90
CA LEU A 229 -4.33 -10.91 27.01
C LEU A 229 -4.19 -11.79 28.27
N GLY A 230 -3.56 -12.96 28.15
CA GLY A 230 -3.43 -13.92 29.24
C GLY A 230 -4.78 -14.54 29.66
N ALA A 231 -5.67 -14.74 28.69
CA ALA A 231 -7.02 -15.29 28.87
C ALA A 231 -7.07 -16.80 28.57
#